data_AF-A0A511WMY8-F1
#
_entry.id   AF-A0A511WMY8-F1
#
_cell.length_a   1.000
_cell.length_b   1.000
_cell.length_c   1.000
_cell.angle_alpha   90.00
_cell.angle_beta   90.00
_cell.angle_gamma   90.00
#
_symmetry.space_group_name_H-M   'P 1'
#
loop_
_entity.id
_entity.type
_entity.pdbx_description
1 polymer ?
#
loop_
_entity_poly.entity_id
_entity_poly.type
_entity_poly.pdbx_seq_one_letter_code
_entity_poly.pdbx_strand_id
1 'polypeptide(L)'
;MLQGYRDGSFLSSLIHVLTQLKGGQSWILLFSLSGLHMVLLNTVKRPKIVYSFSLLIIVGMILTQSMTGHSANTNSFQGALFHTIHFIAVGAWSGILLVVSFFSDWEHHWESFVGWFTKVAIGCIVWVILTGVAMSLLLSESIVGSWMLSYGQALLVKHLLFIVLLLFAFVNGFLIKRLVAEDAGFSPKRWWKAESLLVVFIYTITGYMTEQETPHNIAQTLEQQEPSVLFRLFTTVDGLGPLTLAPNLISIASLVLAFIFLLFTAVMVKRNSLSGTFFVSAMVVWCLYLGLMSSVSLS
;
A
#
# COMPACT_ATOMS: atom_id res chain seq x y z
N MET A 1 12.57 -7.48 -30.90
CA MET A 1 13.82 -6.79 -30.53
C MET A 1 13.94 -6.56 -29.02
N LEU A 2 13.33 -7.40 -28.16
CA LEU A 2 13.22 -7.18 -26.71
C LEU A 2 14.36 -7.81 -25.88
N GLN A 3 15.32 -8.50 -26.52
CA GLN A 3 16.44 -9.18 -25.84
C GLN A 3 17.76 -8.39 -25.88
N GLY A 4 17.89 -7.36 -26.74
CA GLY A 4 19.16 -6.68 -26.97
C GLY A 4 19.74 -5.93 -25.76
N TYR A 5 18.95 -5.66 -24.72
CA TYR A 5 19.45 -5.06 -23.48
C TYR A 5 20.05 -6.08 -22.51
N ARG A 6 19.77 -7.39 -22.65
CA ARG A 6 20.32 -8.42 -21.76
C ARG A 6 21.77 -8.78 -22.10
N ASP A 7 22.17 -8.55 -23.34
CA ASP A 7 23.48 -8.95 -23.87
C ASP A 7 24.49 -7.78 -23.96
N GLY A 8 24.07 -6.57 -23.61
CA GLY A 8 24.88 -5.36 -23.62
C GLY A 8 25.61 -5.07 -22.31
N SER A 9 26.47 -4.05 -22.31
CA SER A 9 27.04 -3.51 -21.06
C SER A 9 25.95 -2.91 -20.19
N PHE A 10 26.14 -2.90 -18.86
CA PHE A 10 25.19 -2.29 -17.91
C PHE A 10 24.70 -0.90 -18.35
N LEU A 11 25.60 -0.05 -18.84
CA LEU A 11 25.27 1.30 -19.31
C LEU A 11 24.33 1.27 -20.53
N SER A 12 24.59 0.38 -21.50
CA SER A 12 23.73 0.24 -22.68
C SER A 12 22.34 -0.27 -22.31
N SER A 13 22.26 -1.23 -21.38
CA SER A 13 21.00 -1.75 -20.85
C SER A 13 20.22 -0.67 -20.11
N LEU A 14 20.89 0.12 -19.27
CA LEU A 14 20.29 1.23 -18.53
C LEU A 14 19.73 2.30 -19.48
N ILE A 15 20.52 2.74 -20.47
CA ILE A 15 20.08 3.71 -21.48
C ILE A 15 18.88 3.16 -22.26
N HIS A 16 18.92 1.88 -22.64
CA HIS A 16 17.81 1.25 -23.34
C HIS A 16 16.54 1.22 -22.48
N VAL A 17 16.63 0.79 -21.22
CA VAL A 17 15.50 0.77 -20.28
C VAL A 17 14.91 2.17 -20.11
N LEU A 18 15.76 3.18 -19.87
CA LEU A 18 15.34 4.56 -19.61
C LEU A 18 14.70 5.23 -20.84
N THR A 19 15.19 4.93 -22.05
CA THR A 19 14.76 5.66 -23.27
C THR A 19 13.76 4.91 -24.14
N GLN A 20 13.76 3.56 -24.10
CA GLN A 20 12.94 2.73 -25.00
C GLN A 20 11.73 2.10 -24.32
N LEU A 21 11.79 1.89 -23.00
CA LEU A 21 10.64 1.34 -22.25
C LEU A 21 9.76 2.47 -21.73
N LYS A 22 8.44 2.31 -21.86
CA LYS A 22 7.46 3.27 -21.32
C LYS A 22 7.67 3.54 -19.83
N GLY A 23 7.96 2.51 -19.04
CA GLY A 23 8.27 2.65 -17.61
C GLY A 23 9.48 3.54 -17.35
N GLY A 24 10.58 3.33 -18.10
CA GLY A 24 11.78 4.15 -17.98
C GLY A 24 11.57 5.62 -18.38
N GLN A 25 10.85 5.86 -19.48
CA GLN A 25 10.48 7.22 -19.91
C GLN A 25 9.64 7.94 -18.83
N SER A 26 8.77 7.20 -18.14
CA SER A 26 7.95 7.71 -17.04
C SER A 26 8.78 8.08 -15.83
N TRP A 27 9.81 7.27 -15.49
CA TRP A 27 10.75 7.60 -14.43
C TRP A 27 11.55 8.86 -14.73
N ILE A 28 12.01 9.04 -15.98
CA ILE A 28 12.67 10.29 -16.40
C ILE A 28 11.74 11.48 -16.17
N LEU A 29 10.50 11.40 -16.65
CA LEU A 29 9.53 12.49 -16.50
C LEU A 29 9.26 12.82 -15.03
N LEU A 30 9.07 11.81 -14.18
CA LEU A 30 8.86 12.00 -12.73
C LEU A 30 10.08 12.62 -12.05
N PHE A 31 11.29 12.19 -12.42
CA PHE A 31 12.53 12.76 -11.91
C PHE A 31 12.68 14.23 -12.34
N SER A 32 12.41 14.54 -13.61
CA SER A 32 12.42 15.91 -14.14
C SER A 32 11.39 16.81 -13.46
N LEU A 33 10.14 16.34 -13.28
CA LEU A 33 9.11 17.07 -12.54
C LEU A 33 9.52 17.30 -11.08
N SER A 34 10.19 16.33 -10.45
CA SER A 34 10.67 16.44 -9.07
C SER A 34 11.79 17.46 -8.94
N GLY A 35 12.74 17.45 -9.87
CA GLY A 35 13.79 18.47 -9.97
C GLY A 35 13.21 19.86 -10.21
N LEU A 36 12.24 19.99 -11.13
CA LEU A 36 11.53 21.25 -11.39
C LEU A 36 10.81 21.76 -10.14
N HIS A 37 10.16 20.86 -9.39
CA HIS A 37 9.50 21.22 -8.14
C HIS A 37 10.51 21.73 -7.10
N MET A 38 11.65 21.07 -6.95
CA MET A 38 12.72 21.51 -6.06
C MET A 38 13.24 22.91 -6.47
N VAL A 39 13.49 23.14 -7.75
CA VAL A 39 13.95 24.44 -8.26
C VAL A 39 12.90 25.53 -7.98
N LEU A 40 11.62 25.25 -8.25
CA LEU A 40 10.51 26.16 -7.97
C LEU A 40 10.48 26.59 -6.49
N LEU A 41 10.54 25.62 -5.57
CA LEU A 41 10.51 25.87 -4.12
C LEU A 41 11.70 26.72 -3.65
N ASN A 42 12.86 26.57 -4.27
CA ASN A 42 14.08 27.28 -3.86
C ASN A 42 14.21 28.68 -4.49
N THR A 43 13.74 28.87 -5.73
CA THR A 43 13.97 30.09 -6.51
C THR A 43 12.85 31.12 -6.39
N VAL A 44 11.59 30.68 -6.39
CA VAL A 44 10.46 31.61 -6.40
C VAL A 44 10.06 31.95 -4.96
N LYS A 45 10.14 33.23 -4.59
CA LYS A 45 9.81 33.70 -3.22
C LYS A 45 8.37 34.20 -3.05
N ARG A 46 7.52 33.99 -4.06
CA ARG A 46 6.10 34.40 -4.05
C ARG A 46 5.22 33.22 -3.66
N PRO A 47 4.74 33.12 -2.41
CA PRO A 47 4.13 31.90 -1.88
C PRO A 47 2.91 31.44 -2.68
N LYS A 48 2.02 32.36 -3.07
CA LYS A 48 0.85 32.03 -3.89
C LYS A 48 1.22 31.37 -5.23
N ILE A 49 2.26 31.88 -5.89
CA ILE A 49 2.73 31.36 -7.17
C ILE A 49 3.37 29.99 -6.95
N VAL A 50 4.29 29.88 -5.98
CA VAL A 50 4.95 28.60 -5.65
C VAL A 50 3.94 27.52 -5.35
N TYR A 51 3.00 27.75 -4.44
CA TYR A 51 2.04 26.71 -4.04
C TYR A 51 1.11 26.30 -5.18
N SER A 52 0.70 27.24 -6.04
CA SER A 52 -0.15 26.92 -7.20
C SER A 52 0.60 26.05 -8.21
N PHE A 53 1.84 26.40 -8.55
CA PHE A 53 2.66 25.61 -9.47
C PHE A 53 3.12 24.28 -8.85
N SER A 54 3.42 24.25 -7.55
CA SER A 54 3.70 23.01 -6.80
C SER A 54 2.53 22.04 -6.90
N LEU A 55 1.29 22.52 -6.70
CA LEU A 55 0.10 21.69 -6.83
C LEU A 55 -0.03 21.15 -8.25
N LEU A 56 0.17 21.98 -9.28
CA LEU A 56 0.14 21.56 -10.67
C LEU A 56 1.19 20.47 -10.97
N ILE A 57 2.42 20.64 -10.49
CA ILE A 57 3.50 19.67 -10.69
C ILE A 57 3.17 18.35 -9.98
N ILE A 58 2.68 18.40 -8.74
CA ILE A 58 2.25 17.21 -7.99
C ILE A 58 1.16 16.48 -8.75
N VAL A 59 0.12 17.18 -9.23
CA VAL A 59 -0.93 16.58 -10.06
C VAL A 59 -0.33 15.94 -11.32
N GLY A 60 0.61 16.59 -11.99
CA GLY A 60 1.34 16.02 -13.13
C GLY A 60 2.08 14.72 -12.81
N MET A 61 2.72 14.64 -11.64
CA MET A 61 3.37 13.40 -11.18
C MET A 61 2.35 12.28 -10.92
N ILE A 62 1.25 12.60 -10.24
CA ILE A 62 0.16 11.65 -9.96
C ILE A 62 -0.40 11.08 -11.27
N LEU A 63 -0.69 11.94 -12.24
CA LEU A 63 -1.20 11.51 -13.55
C LEU A 63 -0.17 10.66 -14.31
N THR A 64 1.10 11.05 -14.30
CA THR A 64 2.18 10.28 -14.92
C THR A 64 2.26 8.86 -14.35
N GLN A 65 2.24 8.70 -13.02
CA GLN A 65 2.20 7.38 -12.39
C GLN A 65 0.92 6.62 -12.70
N SER A 66 -0.23 7.31 -12.68
CA SER A 66 -1.53 6.69 -12.92
C SER A 66 -1.67 6.10 -14.32
N MET A 67 -1.11 6.77 -15.33
CA MET A 67 -1.20 6.38 -16.74
C MET A 67 -0.16 5.33 -17.16
N THR A 68 0.83 5.06 -16.32
CA THR A 68 1.97 4.19 -16.67
C THR A 68 1.98 2.88 -15.88
N GLY A 69 1.20 2.82 -14.79
CA GLY A 69 1.00 1.61 -14.01
C GLY A 69 0.21 0.52 -14.74
N HIS A 70 0.35 -0.72 -14.28
CA HIS A 70 -0.26 -1.89 -14.92
C HIS A 70 -1.78 -1.78 -15.12
N SER A 71 -2.51 -1.17 -14.19
CA SER A 71 -3.96 -0.98 -14.29
C SER A 71 -4.38 -0.15 -15.51
N ALA A 72 -3.54 0.79 -15.96
CA ALA A 72 -3.79 1.59 -17.17
C ALA A 72 -3.45 0.84 -18.47
N ASN A 73 -2.68 -0.25 -18.41
CA ASN A 73 -2.41 -1.07 -19.60
C ASN A 73 -3.51 -2.11 -19.84
N THR A 74 -4.21 -2.57 -18.79
CA THR A 74 -5.23 -3.64 -18.90
C THR A 74 -6.64 -3.12 -19.21
N ASN A 75 -7.06 -1.93 -18.73
CA ASN A 75 -8.40 -1.35 -18.97
C ASN A 75 -8.35 0.20 -19.02
N SER A 76 -7.81 0.72 -20.12
CA SER A 76 -7.00 1.95 -20.12
C SER A 76 -7.56 3.18 -19.44
N PHE A 77 -8.85 3.49 -19.60
CA PHE A 77 -9.43 4.67 -18.97
C PHE A 77 -9.90 4.43 -17.53
N GLN A 78 -10.64 3.34 -17.29
CA GLN A 78 -11.20 3.04 -15.97
C GLN A 78 -10.10 2.71 -14.95
N GLY A 79 -9.11 1.90 -15.36
CA GLY A 79 -7.97 1.56 -14.52
C GLY A 79 -7.12 2.77 -14.17
N ALA A 80 -6.88 3.67 -15.14
CA ALA A 80 -6.16 4.92 -14.90
C ALA A 80 -6.94 5.86 -13.96
N LEU A 81 -8.26 5.99 -14.14
CA LEU A 81 -9.11 6.82 -13.29
C LEU A 81 -9.11 6.33 -11.83
N PHE A 82 -9.31 5.02 -11.60
CA PHE A 82 -9.25 4.46 -10.25
C PHE A 82 -7.88 4.62 -9.63
N HIS A 83 -6.80 4.44 -10.40
CA HIS A 83 -5.45 4.64 -9.91
C HIS A 83 -5.21 6.11 -9.52
N THR A 84 -5.64 7.07 -10.33
CA THR A 84 -5.54 8.50 -10.00
C THR A 84 -6.29 8.86 -8.72
N ILE A 85 -7.55 8.43 -8.58
CA ILE A 85 -8.34 8.70 -7.37
C ILE A 85 -7.69 8.04 -6.15
N HIS A 86 -7.23 6.79 -6.28
CA HIS A 86 -6.52 6.08 -5.23
C HIS A 86 -5.27 6.85 -4.79
N PHE A 87 -4.44 7.27 -5.74
CA PHE A 87 -3.16 7.90 -5.46
C PHE A 87 -3.32 9.31 -4.87
N ILE A 88 -4.33 10.07 -5.29
CA ILE A 88 -4.72 11.34 -4.64
C ILE A 88 -5.14 11.10 -3.20
N ALA A 89 -6.04 10.13 -2.96
CA ALA A 89 -6.55 9.85 -1.61
C ALA A 89 -5.44 9.38 -0.67
N VAL A 90 -4.60 8.44 -1.12
CA VAL A 90 -3.43 7.95 -0.40
C VAL A 90 -2.44 9.10 -0.12
N GLY A 91 -2.10 9.90 -1.13
CA GLY A 91 -1.16 11.01 -0.99
C GLY A 91 -1.65 12.12 -0.05
N ALA A 92 -2.93 12.48 -0.10
CA ALA A 92 -3.51 13.49 0.77
C ALA A 92 -3.56 13.02 2.24
N TRP A 93 -4.09 11.83 2.50
CA TRP A 93 -4.19 11.32 3.88
C TRP A 93 -2.82 10.98 4.46
N SER A 94 -2.07 10.09 3.79
CA SER A 94 -0.83 9.57 4.35
C SER A 94 0.29 10.61 4.29
N GLY A 95 0.30 11.48 3.28
CA GLY A 95 1.33 12.52 3.14
C GLY A 95 1.26 13.53 4.28
N ILE A 96 0.06 14.01 4.60
CA ILE A 96 -0.17 14.89 5.76
C ILE A 96 0.22 14.16 7.04
N LEU A 97 -0.21 12.90 7.22
CA LEU A 97 0.10 12.10 8.40
C LEU A 97 1.62 11.92 8.60
N LEU A 98 2.35 11.56 7.54
CA LEU A 98 3.81 11.36 7.56
C LEU A 98 4.55 12.65 7.91
N VAL A 99 4.18 13.76 7.28
CA VAL A 99 4.83 15.05 7.54
C VAL A 99 4.60 15.48 8.99
N VAL A 100 3.34 15.43 9.45
CA VAL A 100 2.99 15.89 10.80
C VAL A 100 3.55 14.96 11.88
N SER A 101 3.56 13.64 11.66
CA SER A 101 4.04 12.68 12.66
C SER A 101 5.55 12.75 12.89
N PHE A 102 6.34 12.96 11.83
CA PHE A 102 7.81 12.97 11.91
C PHE A 102 8.44 14.35 11.99
N PHE A 103 7.86 15.37 11.36
CA PHE A 103 8.51 16.67 11.14
C PHE A 103 7.78 17.86 11.77
N SER A 104 6.65 17.64 12.45
CA SER A 104 6.01 18.72 13.22
C SER A 104 6.81 19.04 14.48
N ASP A 105 7.27 20.28 14.60
CA ASP A 105 7.90 20.83 15.82
C ASP A 105 6.86 21.34 16.84
N TRP A 106 5.59 21.43 16.42
CA TRP A 106 4.51 21.93 17.26
C TRP A 106 4.05 20.81 18.19
N GLU A 107 3.95 21.08 19.49
CA GLU A 107 3.44 20.15 20.52
C GLU A 107 2.19 20.68 21.23
N HIS A 108 1.54 21.71 20.67
CA HIS A 108 0.36 22.38 21.26
C HIS A 108 -0.77 22.48 20.22
N HIS A 109 -2.02 22.60 20.70
CA HIS A 109 -3.23 22.74 19.87
C HIS A 109 -3.56 21.54 18.95
N TRP A 110 -3.24 20.33 19.39
CA TRP A 110 -3.53 19.11 18.63
C TRP A 110 -5.01 18.91 18.32
N GLU A 111 -5.90 19.36 19.21
CA GLU A 111 -7.35 19.20 19.06
C GLU A 111 -7.87 19.74 17.72
N SER A 112 -7.44 20.96 17.36
CA SER A 112 -7.81 21.60 16.10
C SER A 112 -7.36 20.77 14.90
N PHE A 113 -6.10 20.32 14.91
CA PHE A 113 -5.54 19.49 13.84
C PHE A 113 -6.30 18.16 13.69
N VAL A 114 -6.47 17.41 14.79
CA VAL A 114 -7.15 16.11 14.73
C VAL A 114 -8.60 16.29 14.29
N GLY A 115 -9.27 17.37 14.72
CA GLY A 115 -10.65 17.68 14.39
C GLY A 115 -10.96 17.68 12.89
N TRP A 116 -10.18 18.42 12.09
CA TRP A 116 -10.36 18.46 10.63
C TRP A 116 -9.67 17.28 9.93
N PHE A 117 -8.49 16.88 10.39
CA PHE A 117 -7.72 15.83 9.72
C PHE A 117 -8.43 14.49 9.76
N THR A 118 -9.11 14.13 10.86
CA THR A 118 -9.92 12.90 10.91
C THR A 118 -11.00 12.87 9.82
N LYS A 119 -11.65 14.00 9.52
CA LYS A 119 -12.69 14.05 8.46
C LYS A 119 -12.08 13.81 7.08
N VAL A 120 -10.93 14.42 6.81
CA VAL A 120 -10.17 14.24 5.56
C VAL A 120 -9.68 12.79 5.44
N ALA A 121 -9.12 12.23 6.51
CA ALA A 121 -8.63 10.85 6.56
C ALA A 121 -9.75 9.84 6.28
N ILE A 122 -10.93 9.99 6.89
CA ILE A 122 -12.08 9.13 6.61
C ILE A 122 -12.47 9.18 5.13
N GLY A 123 -12.60 10.39 4.56
CA GLY A 123 -12.93 10.54 3.14
C GLY A 123 -11.89 9.89 2.22
N CYS A 124 -10.60 10.06 2.51
CA CYS A 124 -9.52 9.43 1.76
C CYS A 124 -9.57 7.91 1.89
N ILE A 125 -9.66 7.36 3.10
CA ILE A 125 -9.69 5.92 3.36
C ILE A 125 -10.85 5.24 2.62
N VAL A 126 -12.03 5.86 2.60
CA VAL A 126 -13.18 5.35 1.82
C VAL A 126 -12.81 5.22 0.34
N TRP A 127 -12.25 6.26 -0.27
CA TRP A 127 -11.81 6.22 -1.67
C TRP A 127 -10.69 5.21 -1.90
N VAL A 128 -9.72 5.09 -0.98
CA VAL A 128 -8.64 4.09 -1.04
C VAL A 128 -9.20 2.67 -1.07
N ILE A 129 -10.18 2.37 -0.21
CA ILE A 129 -10.85 1.06 -0.18
C ILE A 129 -11.60 0.80 -1.48
N LEU A 130 -12.48 1.72 -1.89
CA LEU A 130 -13.31 1.54 -3.09
C LEU A 130 -12.46 1.32 -4.35
N THR A 131 -11.48 2.20 -4.57
CA THR A 131 -10.60 2.11 -5.74
C THR A 131 -9.63 0.94 -5.65
N GLY A 132 -9.12 0.60 -4.47
CA GLY A 132 -8.22 -0.53 -4.26
C GLY A 132 -8.89 -1.88 -4.54
N VAL A 133 -10.13 -2.06 -4.07
CA VAL A 133 -10.95 -3.25 -4.38
C VAL A 133 -11.27 -3.29 -5.88
N ALA A 134 -11.72 -2.17 -6.47
CA ALA A 134 -12.01 -2.11 -7.89
C ALA A 134 -10.79 -2.49 -8.75
N MET A 135 -9.62 -1.93 -8.45
CA MET A 135 -8.38 -2.27 -9.17
C MET A 135 -7.99 -3.74 -8.97
N SER A 136 -8.11 -4.29 -7.76
CA SER A 136 -7.78 -5.70 -7.50
C SER A 136 -8.65 -6.66 -8.31
N LEU A 137 -9.93 -6.33 -8.48
CA LEU A 137 -10.86 -7.10 -9.32
C LEU A 137 -10.59 -6.92 -10.82
N LEU A 138 -10.09 -5.76 -11.25
CA LEU A 138 -9.73 -5.52 -12.66
C LEU A 138 -8.39 -6.16 -13.06
N LEU A 139 -7.47 -6.35 -12.11
CA LEU A 139 -6.11 -6.83 -12.35
C LEU A 139 -5.96 -8.35 -12.21
N SER A 140 -6.95 -9.03 -11.64
CA SER A 140 -6.85 -10.46 -11.32
C SER A 140 -8.03 -11.27 -11.85
N GLU A 141 -7.72 -12.37 -12.54
CA GLU A 141 -8.73 -13.35 -12.98
C GLU A 141 -9.33 -14.11 -11.80
N SER A 142 -8.53 -14.34 -10.75
CA SER A 142 -8.92 -15.02 -9.53
C SER A 142 -8.09 -14.52 -8.36
N ILE A 143 -8.75 -13.92 -7.36
CA ILE A 143 -8.08 -13.44 -6.15
C ILE A 143 -7.32 -14.60 -5.47
N VAL A 144 -7.97 -15.75 -5.30
CA VAL A 144 -7.36 -16.92 -4.65
C VAL A 144 -6.27 -17.50 -5.56
N GLY A 145 -6.55 -17.70 -6.85
CA GLY A 145 -5.55 -18.20 -7.81
C GLY A 145 -4.29 -17.34 -7.88
N SER A 146 -4.42 -16.02 -7.69
CA SER A 146 -3.28 -15.11 -7.69
C SER A 146 -2.25 -15.41 -6.60
N TRP A 147 -2.66 -16.05 -5.50
CA TRP A 147 -1.76 -16.40 -4.39
C TRP A 147 -0.69 -17.41 -4.79
N MET A 148 -0.80 -18.08 -5.93
CA MET A 148 0.27 -18.89 -6.49
C MET A 148 1.48 -18.02 -6.92
N LEU A 149 1.23 -16.76 -7.32
CA LEU A 149 2.22 -15.83 -7.84
C LEU A 149 2.78 -14.89 -6.75
N SER A 150 4.01 -14.42 -6.95
CA SER A 150 4.67 -13.47 -6.04
C SER A 150 3.88 -12.16 -5.90
N TYR A 151 3.28 -11.67 -6.99
CA TYR A 151 2.40 -10.50 -6.96
C TYR A 151 1.20 -10.73 -6.03
N GLY A 152 0.49 -11.87 -6.18
CA GLY A 152 -0.69 -12.15 -5.37
C GLY A 152 -0.38 -12.38 -3.90
N GLN A 153 0.79 -12.97 -3.58
CA GLN A 153 1.28 -13.05 -2.20
C GLN A 153 1.55 -11.65 -1.61
N ALA A 154 2.25 -10.79 -2.34
CA ALA A 154 2.49 -9.42 -1.90
C ALA A 154 1.17 -8.63 -1.74
N LEU A 155 0.24 -8.80 -2.68
CA LEU A 155 -1.09 -8.19 -2.61
C LEU A 155 -1.88 -8.69 -1.38
N LEU A 156 -1.82 -10.00 -1.08
CA LEU A 156 -2.46 -10.57 0.11
C LEU A 156 -1.89 -9.94 1.39
N VAL A 157 -0.56 -9.93 1.55
CA VAL A 157 0.10 -9.30 2.70
C VAL A 157 -0.27 -7.82 2.82
N LYS A 158 -0.32 -7.10 1.69
CA LYS A 158 -0.77 -5.69 1.65
C LYS A 158 -2.20 -5.53 2.18
N HIS A 159 -3.15 -6.39 1.79
CA HIS A 159 -4.51 -6.35 2.32
C HIS A 159 -4.56 -6.62 3.83
N LEU A 160 -3.80 -7.61 4.31
CA LEU A 160 -3.74 -7.93 5.75
C LEU A 160 -3.14 -6.79 6.57
N LEU A 161 -2.06 -6.17 6.09
CA LEU A 161 -1.48 -4.97 6.71
C LEU A 161 -2.43 -3.78 6.64
N PHE A 162 -3.21 -3.66 5.58
CA PHE A 162 -4.21 -2.60 5.46
C PHE A 162 -5.32 -2.75 6.51
N ILE A 163 -5.75 -3.97 6.86
CA ILE A 163 -6.68 -4.21 7.98
C ILE A 163 -6.10 -3.67 9.29
N VAL A 164 -4.82 -3.94 9.56
CA VAL A 164 -4.14 -3.38 10.75
C VAL A 164 -4.02 -1.86 10.65
N LEU A 165 -3.72 -1.31 9.48
CA LEU A 165 -3.66 0.13 9.27
C LEU A 165 -5.01 0.80 9.56
N LEU A 166 -6.13 0.19 9.15
CA LEU A 166 -7.48 0.69 9.46
C LEU A 166 -7.75 0.68 10.97
N LEU A 167 -7.25 -0.31 11.70
CA LEU A 167 -7.32 -0.32 13.16
C LEU A 167 -6.55 0.87 13.77
N PHE A 168 -5.34 1.13 13.31
CA PHE A 168 -4.56 2.30 13.77
C PHE A 168 -5.22 3.63 13.39
N ALA A 169 -5.75 3.74 12.16
CA ALA A 169 -6.50 4.91 11.71
C ALA A 169 -7.76 5.13 12.56
N PHE A 170 -8.46 4.06 12.95
CA PHE A 170 -9.60 4.14 13.88
C PHE A 170 -9.17 4.60 15.28
N VAL A 171 -8.12 3.99 15.84
CA VAL A 171 -7.57 4.39 17.13
C VAL A 171 -7.18 5.87 17.10
N ASN A 172 -6.49 6.32 16.06
CA ASN A 172 -6.06 7.71 15.91
C ASN A 172 -7.22 8.67 15.66
N GLY A 173 -8.18 8.30 14.82
CA GLY A 173 -9.32 9.13 14.43
C GLY A 173 -10.35 9.31 15.54
N PHE A 174 -10.49 8.35 16.45
CA PHE A 174 -11.55 8.38 17.47
C PHE A 174 -11.02 8.36 18.91
N LEU A 175 -10.15 7.41 19.26
CA LEU A 175 -9.70 7.22 20.65
C LEU A 175 -8.64 8.26 21.03
N ILE A 176 -7.59 8.38 20.24
CA ILE A 176 -6.53 9.38 20.44
C ILE A 176 -7.10 10.79 20.28
N LYS A 177 -7.99 11.01 19.32
CA LYS A 177 -8.74 12.26 19.19
C LYS A 177 -9.46 12.64 20.48
N ARG A 178 -10.12 11.69 21.13
CA ARG A 178 -10.81 11.91 22.41
C ARG A 178 -9.82 12.27 23.52
N LEU A 179 -8.71 11.54 23.63
CA LEU A 179 -7.67 11.84 24.63
C LEU A 179 -7.08 13.24 24.46
N VAL A 180 -6.83 13.67 23.22
CA VAL A 180 -6.37 15.03 22.91
C VAL A 180 -7.38 16.11 23.32
N ALA A 181 -8.68 15.83 23.23
CA ALA A 181 -9.73 16.77 23.65
C ALA A 181 -9.91 16.81 25.19
N GLU A 182 -9.62 15.71 25.89
CA GLU A 182 -9.72 15.62 27.35
C GLU A 182 -8.46 16.15 28.07
N ASP A 183 -7.28 16.03 27.45
CA ASP A 183 -5.99 16.48 27.99
C ASP A 183 -5.19 17.29 26.97
N ALA A 184 -5.12 18.61 27.17
CA ALA A 184 -4.38 19.52 26.30
C ALA A 184 -2.85 19.27 26.29
N GLY A 185 -2.31 18.56 27.29
CA GLY A 185 -0.90 18.17 27.37
C GLY A 185 -0.58 16.85 26.66
N PHE A 186 -1.59 16.10 26.22
CA PHE A 186 -1.38 14.81 25.57
C PHE A 186 -0.86 14.98 24.13
N SER A 187 0.28 14.36 23.82
CA SER A 187 0.85 14.36 22.47
C SER A 187 0.47 13.08 21.70
N PRO A 188 -0.27 13.18 20.58
CA PRO A 188 -0.68 12.04 19.77
C PRO A 188 0.42 11.52 18.84
N LYS A 189 1.56 12.21 18.72
CA LYS A 189 2.60 11.94 17.72
C LYS A 189 3.12 10.52 17.74
N ARG A 190 3.24 9.89 18.91
CA ARG A 190 3.72 8.50 19.02
C ARG A 190 2.82 7.52 18.26
N TRP A 191 1.51 7.72 18.35
CA TRP A 191 0.53 6.89 17.67
C TRP A 191 0.46 7.17 16.17
N TRP A 192 0.62 8.44 15.76
CA TRP A 192 0.71 8.79 14.34
C TRP A 192 1.98 8.29 13.68
N LYS A 193 3.12 8.29 14.40
CA LYS A 193 4.37 7.69 13.90
C LYS A 193 4.19 6.19 13.65
N ALA A 194 3.50 5.47 14.54
CA ALA A 194 3.22 4.05 14.32
C ALA A 194 2.29 3.81 13.12
N GLU A 195 1.22 4.60 12.95
CA GLU A 195 0.37 4.54 11.76
C GLU A 195 1.16 4.85 10.48
N SER A 196 2.01 5.88 10.51
CA SER A 196 2.90 6.24 9.41
C SER A 196 3.91 5.14 9.07
N LEU A 197 4.47 4.44 10.06
CA LEU A 197 5.37 3.31 9.82
C LEU A 197 4.63 2.16 9.10
N LEU A 198 3.38 1.88 9.46
CA LEU A 198 2.56 0.90 8.74
C LEU A 198 2.30 1.31 7.28
N VAL A 199 2.02 2.60 7.04
CA VAL A 199 1.91 3.15 5.68
C VAL A 199 3.19 2.92 4.89
N VAL A 200 4.36 3.20 5.47
CA VAL A 200 5.66 2.99 4.81
C VAL A 200 5.88 1.51 4.45
N PHE A 201 5.56 0.58 5.36
CA PHE A 201 5.64 -0.85 5.05
C PHE A 201 4.73 -1.25 3.87
N ILE A 202 3.50 -0.73 3.83
CA ILE A 202 2.57 -0.95 2.71
C ILE A 202 3.11 -0.36 1.41
N TYR A 203 3.77 0.80 1.44
CA TYR A 203 4.44 1.37 0.28
C TYR A 203 5.63 0.53 -0.19
N THR A 204 6.43 -0.01 0.72
CA THR A 204 7.51 -0.92 0.36
C THR A 204 6.98 -2.15 -0.38
N ILE A 205 5.89 -2.77 0.12
CA ILE A 205 5.26 -3.91 -0.57
C ILE A 205 4.68 -3.47 -1.92
N THR A 206 4.05 -2.30 -1.98
CA THR A 206 3.51 -1.76 -3.24
C THR A 206 4.61 -1.51 -4.26
N GLY A 207 5.78 -0.99 -3.84
CA GLY A 207 6.94 -0.82 -4.70
C GLY A 207 7.56 -2.15 -5.13
N TYR A 208 7.56 -3.17 -4.29
CA TYR A 208 7.93 -4.53 -4.73
C TYR A 208 6.99 -5.03 -5.84
N MET A 209 5.68 -4.80 -5.68
CA MET A 209 4.68 -5.24 -6.65
C MET A 209 4.78 -4.54 -8.02
N THR A 210 5.38 -3.35 -8.12
CA THR A 210 5.55 -2.67 -9.43
C THR A 210 6.53 -3.38 -10.35
N GLU A 211 7.40 -4.21 -9.80
CA GLU A 211 8.38 -5.01 -10.54
C GLU A 211 7.90 -6.43 -10.83
N GLN A 212 6.66 -6.77 -10.45
CA GLN A 212 6.09 -8.11 -10.61
C GLN A 212 5.02 -8.13 -11.71
N GLU A 213 4.90 -9.25 -12.42
CA GLU A 213 3.79 -9.45 -13.36
C GLU A 213 2.46 -9.54 -12.62
N THR A 214 1.46 -8.82 -13.12
CA THR A 214 0.11 -8.80 -12.54
C THR A 214 -0.63 -10.11 -12.82
N PRO A 215 -1.52 -10.59 -11.92
CA PRO A 215 -2.14 -11.91 -11.99
C PRO A 215 -3.35 -11.95 -12.95
N HIS A 216 -3.17 -11.41 -14.14
CA HIS A 216 -4.18 -11.31 -15.20
C HIS A 216 -4.13 -12.46 -16.22
N ASN A 217 -3.08 -13.30 -16.17
CA ASN A 217 -2.91 -14.51 -16.98
C ASN A 217 -2.17 -15.57 -16.14
N ILE A 218 -2.80 -16.06 -15.07
CA ILE A 218 -2.11 -16.83 -14.03
C ILE A 218 -1.46 -18.10 -14.60
N ALA A 219 -2.19 -18.85 -15.44
CA ALA A 219 -1.68 -20.08 -16.05
C ALA A 219 -0.44 -19.83 -16.93
N GLN A 220 -0.47 -18.78 -17.76
CA GLN A 220 0.65 -18.43 -18.65
C GLN A 220 1.89 -18.00 -17.87
N THR A 221 1.73 -17.21 -16.80
CA THR A 221 2.86 -16.83 -15.94
C THR A 221 3.48 -18.05 -15.26
N LEU A 222 2.67 -19.04 -14.86
CA LEU A 222 3.14 -20.29 -14.25
C LEU A 222 3.86 -21.23 -15.24
N GLU A 223 3.63 -21.10 -16.54
CA GLU A 223 4.42 -21.82 -17.56
C GLU A 223 5.86 -21.26 -17.68
N GLN A 224 6.05 -19.98 -17.33
CA GLN A 224 7.31 -19.27 -17.48
C GLN A 224 8.08 -19.13 -16.16
N GLN A 225 7.37 -19.22 -15.04
CA GLN A 225 7.89 -18.97 -13.71
C GLN A 225 7.33 -19.97 -12.71
N GLU A 226 8.18 -20.40 -11.80
CA GLU A 226 7.78 -21.21 -10.66
C GLU A 226 6.80 -20.46 -9.74
N PRO A 227 5.86 -21.18 -9.07
CA PRO A 227 5.05 -20.59 -8.01
C PRO A 227 5.91 -19.94 -6.93
N SER A 228 5.36 -18.93 -6.28
CA SER A 228 6.07 -18.15 -5.26
C SER A 228 6.60 -19.05 -4.14
N VAL A 229 7.78 -18.69 -3.61
CA VAL A 229 8.42 -19.42 -2.50
C VAL A 229 7.47 -19.54 -1.31
N LEU A 230 6.75 -18.46 -0.98
CA LEU A 230 5.79 -18.44 0.12
C LEU A 230 4.63 -19.41 -0.10
N PHE A 231 4.09 -19.50 -1.31
CA PHE A 231 3.00 -20.43 -1.63
C PHE A 231 3.43 -21.89 -1.48
N ARG A 232 4.62 -22.24 -1.97
CA ARG A 232 5.16 -23.62 -1.92
C ARG A 232 5.43 -24.14 -0.51
N LEU A 233 5.46 -23.28 0.50
CA LEU A 233 5.55 -23.70 1.91
C LEU A 233 4.26 -24.35 2.42
N PHE A 234 3.11 -24.06 1.79
CA PHE A 234 1.80 -24.52 2.27
C PHE A 234 1.18 -25.61 1.42
N THR A 235 1.51 -25.69 0.13
CA THR A 235 1.00 -26.73 -0.77
C THR A 235 2.09 -27.18 -1.74
N THR A 236 2.12 -28.47 -2.05
CA THR A 236 2.85 -28.96 -3.22
C THR A 236 2.03 -28.65 -4.48
N VAL A 237 2.73 -28.44 -5.60
CA VAL A 237 2.12 -27.99 -6.87
C VAL A 237 1.72 -29.21 -7.72
N ASP A 238 1.42 -30.34 -7.10
CA ASP A 238 1.19 -31.60 -7.82
C ASP A 238 -0.25 -31.73 -8.38
N GLY A 239 -0.95 -30.62 -8.59
CA GLY A 239 -2.33 -30.57 -9.06
C GLY A 239 -2.51 -29.68 -10.29
N LEU A 240 -3.37 -30.10 -11.22
CA LEU A 240 -3.65 -29.42 -12.50
C LEU A 240 -4.89 -28.51 -12.46
N GLY A 241 -5.58 -28.40 -11.32
CA GLY A 241 -6.84 -27.68 -11.21
C GLY A 241 -6.75 -26.32 -10.50
N PRO A 242 -7.85 -25.55 -10.50
CA PRO A 242 -7.85 -24.20 -9.94
C PRO A 242 -7.60 -24.23 -8.42
N LEU A 243 -6.95 -23.18 -7.93
CA LEU A 243 -6.76 -23.02 -6.49
C LEU A 243 -8.10 -22.66 -5.83
N THR A 244 -8.52 -23.47 -4.87
CA THR A 244 -9.76 -23.29 -4.10
C THR A 244 -9.45 -23.17 -2.61
N LEU A 245 -10.42 -22.65 -1.86
CA LEU A 245 -10.34 -22.63 -0.40
C LEU A 245 -11.03 -23.89 0.15
N ALA A 246 -10.25 -24.75 0.80
CA ALA A 246 -10.67 -25.90 1.58
C ALA A 246 -10.23 -25.70 3.05
N PRO A 247 -11.05 -25.03 3.88
CA PRO A 247 -10.74 -24.83 5.30
C PRO A 247 -10.50 -26.16 6.02
N ASN A 248 -9.37 -26.24 6.73
CA ASN A 248 -9.00 -27.34 7.61
C ASN A 248 -8.80 -26.85 9.05
N LEU A 249 -8.51 -27.78 9.96
CA LEU A 249 -8.35 -27.47 11.38
C LEU A 249 -7.28 -26.39 11.65
N ILE A 250 -6.14 -26.43 10.94
CA ILE A 250 -5.05 -25.45 11.11
C ILE A 250 -5.52 -24.07 10.67
N SER A 251 -6.22 -23.99 9.53
CA SER A 251 -6.75 -22.72 9.02
C SER A 251 -7.76 -22.11 9.98
N ILE A 252 -8.72 -22.91 10.47
CA ILE A 252 -9.76 -22.47 11.40
C ILE A 252 -9.13 -22.04 12.73
N ALA A 253 -8.22 -22.83 13.28
CA ALA A 253 -7.52 -22.50 14.52
C ALA A 253 -6.72 -21.19 14.39
N SER A 254 -6.04 -20.99 13.25
CA SER A 254 -5.28 -19.77 12.97
C SER A 254 -6.18 -18.54 12.84
N LEU A 255 -7.34 -18.67 12.19
CA LEU A 255 -8.33 -17.58 12.10
C LEU A 255 -8.96 -17.24 13.46
N VAL A 256 -9.26 -18.25 14.29
CA VAL A 256 -9.73 -18.03 15.67
C VAL A 256 -8.65 -17.31 16.49
N LEU A 257 -7.39 -17.72 16.36
CA LEU A 257 -6.27 -17.07 17.06
C LEU A 257 -6.07 -15.63 16.59
N ALA A 258 -6.22 -15.35 15.29
CA ALA A 258 -6.20 -13.98 14.77
C ALA A 258 -7.29 -13.11 15.41
N PHE A 259 -8.50 -13.64 15.57
CA PHE A 259 -9.60 -12.94 16.25
C PHE A 259 -9.29 -12.68 17.73
N ILE A 260 -8.72 -13.66 18.44
CA ILE A 260 -8.27 -13.49 19.83
C ILE A 260 -7.21 -12.38 19.93
N PHE A 261 -6.21 -12.38 19.04
CA PHE A 261 -5.21 -11.32 19.02
C PHE A 261 -5.81 -9.95 18.69
N LEU A 262 -6.80 -9.88 17.79
CA LEU A 262 -7.51 -8.63 17.52
C LEU A 262 -8.18 -8.05 18.77
N LEU A 263 -8.80 -8.90 19.60
CA LEU A 263 -9.36 -8.50 20.89
C LEU A 263 -8.28 -8.03 21.87
N PHE A 264 -7.12 -8.72 21.91
CA PHE A 264 -5.98 -8.28 22.72
C PHE A 264 -5.41 -6.95 22.26
N THR A 265 -5.46 -6.62 20.97
CA THR A 265 -5.05 -5.30 20.48
C THR A 265 -5.87 -4.20 21.14
N ALA A 266 -7.18 -4.38 21.30
CA ALA A 266 -8.02 -3.42 22.01
C ALA A 266 -7.60 -3.24 23.49
N VAL A 267 -7.16 -4.32 24.16
CA VAL A 267 -6.60 -4.25 25.51
C VAL A 267 -5.28 -3.47 25.54
N MET A 268 -4.39 -3.70 24.57
CA MET A 268 -3.11 -2.98 24.48
C MET A 268 -3.31 -1.48 24.21
N VAL A 269 -4.27 -1.13 23.36
CA VAL A 269 -4.66 0.27 23.10
C VAL A 269 -5.20 0.92 24.36
N LYS A 270 -6.09 0.24 25.11
CA LYS A 270 -6.61 0.75 26.41
C LYS A 270 -5.50 0.97 27.43
N ARG A 271 -4.45 0.14 27.42
CA ARG A 271 -3.26 0.29 28.27
C ARG A 271 -2.28 1.35 27.75
N ASN A 272 -2.61 2.05 26.66
CA ASN A 272 -1.73 2.99 25.97
C ASN A 272 -0.33 2.40 25.63
N SER A 273 -0.28 1.08 25.40
CA SER A 273 0.97 0.37 25.10
C SER A 273 1.16 0.28 23.59
N LEU A 274 1.96 1.20 23.03
CA LEU A 274 2.22 1.25 21.60
C LEU A 274 2.95 -0.01 21.10
N SER A 275 4.01 -0.41 21.80
CA SER A 275 4.80 -1.60 21.45
C SER A 275 3.95 -2.87 21.54
N GLY A 276 3.12 -3.01 22.58
CA GLY A 276 2.18 -4.11 22.70
C GLY A 276 1.15 -4.13 21.58
N THR A 277 0.61 -2.97 21.21
CA THR A 277 -0.36 -2.84 20.11
C THR A 277 0.27 -3.26 18.77
N PHE A 278 1.50 -2.82 18.49
CA PHE A 278 2.20 -3.17 17.26
C PHE A 278 2.54 -4.67 17.20
N PHE A 279 3.07 -5.23 18.30
CA PHE A 279 3.41 -6.65 18.39
C PHE A 279 2.17 -7.54 18.18
N VAL A 280 1.08 -7.26 18.91
CA VAL A 280 -0.15 -8.06 18.79
C VAL A 280 -0.77 -7.89 17.40
N SER A 281 -0.73 -6.69 16.81
CA SER A 281 -1.19 -6.48 15.44
C SER A 281 -0.38 -7.26 14.40
N ALA A 282 0.94 -7.40 14.60
CA ALA A 282 1.77 -8.26 13.76
C ALA A 282 1.37 -9.74 13.89
N MET A 283 1.02 -10.19 15.10
CA MET A 283 0.49 -11.55 15.32
C MET A 283 -0.86 -11.77 14.62
N VAL A 284 -1.72 -10.74 14.56
CA VAL A 284 -2.98 -10.80 13.78
C VAL A 284 -2.67 -11.05 12.30
N VAL A 285 -1.78 -10.26 11.70
CA VAL A 285 -1.40 -10.42 10.28
C VAL A 285 -0.83 -11.81 10.02
N TRP A 286 0.06 -12.28 10.90
CA TRP A 286 0.66 -13.60 10.81
C TRP A 286 -0.41 -14.71 10.86
N CYS A 287 -1.32 -14.67 11.83
CA CYS A 287 -2.36 -15.68 11.99
C CYS A 287 -3.39 -15.66 10.86
N LEU A 288 -3.76 -14.46 10.36
CA LEU A 288 -4.62 -14.35 9.17
C LEU A 288 -3.95 -14.94 7.94
N TYR A 289 -2.66 -14.63 7.73
CA TYR A 289 -1.89 -15.16 6.61
C TYR A 289 -1.80 -16.70 6.69
N LEU A 290 -1.41 -17.25 7.84
CA LEU A 290 -1.39 -18.70 8.07
C LEU A 290 -2.76 -19.33 7.86
N GLY A 291 -3.82 -18.70 8.36
CA GLY A 291 -5.19 -19.17 8.20
C GLY A 291 -5.59 -19.29 6.74
N LEU A 292 -5.38 -18.24 5.96
CA LEU A 292 -5.70 -18.23 4.53
C LEU A 292 -4.82 -19.19 3.74
N MET A 293 -3.50 -19.16 3.94
CA MET A 293 -2.58 -19.99 3.17
C MET A 293 -2.67 -21.48 3.51
N SER A 294 -2.96 -21.85 4.76
CA SER A 294 -3.21 -23.26 5.10
C SER A 294 -4.55 -23.76 4.59
N SER A 295 -5.48 -22.88 4.20
CA SER A 295 -6.78 -23.26 3.66
C SER A 295 -6.80 -23.48 2.15
N VAL A 296 -5.68 -23.31 1.44
CA VAL A 296 -5.67 -23.47 -0.02
C VAL A 296 -5.49 -24.95 -0.42
N SER A 297 -6.18 -25.37 -1.47
CA SER A 297 -6.00 -26.67 -2.10
C SER A 297 -6.19 -26.59 -3.61
N LEU A 298 -5.41 -27.35 -4.37
CA LEU A 298 -5.65 -27.57 -5.79
C LEU A 298 -6.78 -28.60 -5.92
N SER A 299 -7.91 -28.20 -6.51
CA SER A 299 -9.09 -29.05 -6.70
C SER A 299 -9.04 -29.84 -8.01
#